data_AF-A0AAP0B0X3-F1
#
_entry.id   AF-A0AAP0B0X3-F1
#
_cell.length_a   1.000
_cell.length_b   1.000
_cell.length_c   1.000
_cell.angle_alpha   90.00
_cell.angle_beta   90.00
_cell.angle_gamma   90.00
#
_symmetry.space_group_name_H-M   'P 1'
#
loop_
_entity.id
_entity.type
_entity.pdbx_description
1 polymer ?
#
loop_
_entity_poly.entity_id
_entity_poly.type
_entity_poly.pdbx_seq_one_letter_code
_entity_poly.pdbx_strand_id
1 'polypeptide(L)'
;MTATYREKKRRNIVQEAQLPPQTQQGLHHSAGRFFDTFEWKRHSYVLQPQQGVIDLVNADKDNYLNYHRLLIGLVKIDGVIAYDNTLWNSSVAAPVDAPMRKYIRYYRDFVLELNEALAADHRIEICQHPVGDGVALCRRIN
;
A
#
# COMPACT_ATOMS: atom_id res chain seq x y z
N MET A 1 6.28 -32.61 13.16
CA MET A 1 5.66 -31.30 13.51
C MET A 1 5.96 -30.33 12.39
N THR A 2 4.96 -30.02 11.56
CA THR A 2 5.12 -29.25 10.32
C THR A 2 4.96 -27.77 10.62
N ALA A 3 6.00 -26.96 10.38
CA ALA A 3 5.94 -25.51 10.52
C ALA A 3 4.86 -24.91 9.61
N THR A 4 4.11 -23.94 10.12
CA THR A 4 3.01 -23.31 9.42
C THR A 4 3.51 -22.46 8.25
N TYR A 5 2.70 -22.29 7.20
CA TYR A 5 2.99 -21.39 6.06
C TYR A 5 3.42 -19.97 6.50
N ARG A 6 2.91 -19.53 7.65
CA ARG A 6 3.21 -18.26 8.34
C ARG A 6 4.65 -18.15 8.85
N GLU A 7 5.25 -19.26 9.28
CA GLU A 7 6.64 -19.32 9.75
C GLU A 7 7.63 -19.41 8.57
N LYS A 8 7.24 -20.04 7.46
CA LYS A 8 8.04 -20.06 6.23
C LYS A 8 8.17 -18.66 5.61
N LYS A 9 7.08 -17.87 5.57
CA LYS A 9 7.12 -16.48 5.07
C LYS A 9 7.95 -15.54 5.97
N ARG A 10 7.99 -15.81 7.28
CA ARG A 10 8.84 -15.11 8.26
C ARG A 10 10.35 -15.33 8.03
N ARG A 11 10.77 -16.51 7.58
CA ARG A 11 12.20 -16.78 7.30
C ARG A 11 12.67 -16.13 5.99
N ASN A 12 11.82 -16.07 4.96
CA ASN A 12 12.22 -15.53 3.66
C ASN A 12 12.39 -14.00 3.64
N ILE A 13 11.65 -13.23 4.45
CA ILE A 13 11.76 -11.76 4.42
C ILE A 13 13.01 -11.26 5.17
N VAL A 14 13.50 -12.01 6.15
CA VAL A 14 14.68 -11.62 6.96
C VAL A 14 16.00 -12.08 6.33
N GLN A 15 15.97 -12.99 5.34
CA GLN A 15 17.20 -13.56 4.74
C GLN A 15 17.53 -13.13 3.29
N GLU A 16 16.69 -12.39 2.57
CA GLU A 16 16.95 -12.05 1.15
C GLU A 16 17.02 -10.56 0.81
N ALA A 17 17.60 -9.74 1.70
CA ALA A 17 18.03 -8.39 1.34
C ALA A 17 19.53 -8.18 1.61
N GLN A 18 20.38 -9.11 1.17
CA GLN A 18 21.81 -8.80 0.96
C GLN A 18 21.95 -8.08 -0.38
N LEU A 19 21.52 -6.81 -0.42
CA LEU A 19 21.78 -5.94 -1.57
C LEU A 19 23.27 -5.55 -1.59
N PRO A 20 23.89 -5.42 -2.79
CA PRO A 20 25.29 -5.00 -2.91
C PRO A 20 25.56 -3.68 -2.17
N PRO A 21 26.76 -3.47 -1.60
CA PRO A 21 27.08 -2.26 -0.82
C PRO A 21 26.81 -0.94 -1.55
N GLN A 22 26.90 -0.95 -2.88
CA GLN A 22 26.67 0.21 -3.75
C GLN A 22 25.21 0.69 -3.73
N THR A 23 24.26 -0.18 -3.41
CA THR A 23 22.82 0.14 -3.29
C THR A 23 22.47 0.81 -1.94
N GLN A 24 23.34 0.68 -0.93
CA GLN A 24 23.10 1.25 0.41
C GLN A 24 23.37 2.77 0.45
N GLN A 25 24.31 3.27 -0.37
CA GLN A 25 24.61 4.71 -0.43
C GLN A 25 23.48 5.57 -1.03
N GLY A 26 22.63 5.00 -1.89
CA GLY A 26 21.49 5.71 -2.48
C GLY A 26 20.26 5.81 -1.56
N LEU A 27 20.14 4.94 -0.55
CA LEU A 27 18.97 4.86 0.33
C LEU A 27 19.00 5.88 1.48
N HIS A 28 20.16 6.44 1.81
CA HIS A 28 20.29 7.44 2.88
C HIS A 28 19.68 8.80 2.52
N HIS A 29 19.44 9.08 1.23
CA HIS A 29 18.95 10.38 0.77
C HIS A 29 17.43 10.43 0.49
N SER A 30 16.73 9.29 0.49
CA SER A 30 15.29 9.22 0.27
C SER A 30 14.64 8.05 1.01
N ALA A 31 14.54 8.14 2.34
CA ALA A 31 13.85 7.13 3.13
C ALA A 31 12.33 7.19 2.86
N GLY A 32 11.79 6.25 2.08
CA GLY A 32 10.35 5.98 2.02
C GLY A 32 9.89 5.15 3.22
N ARG A 33 8.61 5.22 3.59
CA ARG A 33 8.02 4.39 4.66
C ARG A 33 7.11 3.31 4.11
N PHE A 34 7.08 2.19 4.83
CA PHE A 34 6.23 1.04 4.54
C PHE A 34 5.20 0.87 5.66
N PHE A 35 3.91 0.79 5.32
CA PHE A 35 2.84 0.58 6.28
C PHE A 35 2.19 -0.80 6.12
N ASP A 36 2.38 -1.66 7.13
CA ASP A 36 1.65 -2.92 7.31
C ASP A 36 0.68 -2.77 8.51
N THR A 37 -0.52 -3.31 8.38
CA THR A 37 -1.50 -3.59 9.44
C THR A 37 -0.90 -3.99 10.79
N PHE A 38 0.13 -4.86 10.78
CA PHE A 38 0.72 -5.38 12.01
C PHE A 38 1.53 -4.32 12.77
N GLU A 39 2.17 -3.39 12.07
CA GLU A 39 2.89 -2.25 12.64
C GLU A 39 1.91 -1.18 13.14
N TRP A 40 0.82 -0.95 12.41
CA TRP A 40 -0.21 0.03 12.76
C TRP A 40 -0.94 -0.27 14.08
N LYS A 41 -1.34 -1.53 14.31
CA LYS A 41 -2.00 -1.93 15.57
C LYS A 41 -1.06 -1.83 16.78
N ARG A 42 0.26 -1.79 16.57
CA ARG A 42 1.27 -1.77 17.63
C ARG A 42 1.79 -0.36 17.94
N HIS A 43 1.80 0.53 16.95
CA HIS A 43 2.48 1.84 17.02
C HIS A 43 1.56 3.05 16.75
N SER A 44 0.24 2.90 16.88
CA SER A 44 -0.73 4.01 16.74
C SER A 44 -0.48 5.21 17.68
N TYR A 45 0.40 5.07 18.68
CA TYR A 45 0.82 6.14 19.59
C TYR A 45 2.17 6.81 19.27
N VAL A 46 2.95 6.31 18.30
CA VAL A 46 4.29 6.87 18.01
C VAL A 46 4.56 6.88 16.50
N LEU A 47 3.83 7.73 15.77
CA LEU A 47 4.38 8.31 14.55
C LEU A 47 4.68 9.78 14.88
N GLN A 48 5.95 10.07 15.17
CA GLN A 48 6.39 11.46 15.13
C GLN A 48 6.12 11.99 13.71
N PRO A 49 5.49 13.16 13.53
CA PRO A 49 5.18 13.71 12.22
C PRO A 49 6.48 14.15 11.54
N GLN A 50 7.20 13.21 10.94
CA GLN A 50 8.27 13.51 10.01
C GLN A 50 7.67 13.46 8.61
N GLN A 51 7.78 14.54 7.83
CA GLN A 51 7.20 14.62 6.49
C GLN A 51 7.92 13.63 5.55
N GLY A 52 7.19 12.62 5.05
CA GLY A 52 7.75 11.57 4.19
C GLY A 52 7.72 11.96 2.72
N VAL A 53 8.69 11.47 1.95
CA VAL A 53 8.74 11.67 0.49
C VAL A 53 7.90 10.59 -0.22
N ILE A 54 7.92 9.35 0.28
CA ILE A 54 7.18 8.22 -0.30
C ILE A 54 6.59 7.39 0.85
N ASP A 55 5.30 7.10 0.81
CA ASP A 55 4.60 6.20 1.74
C ASP A 55 3.92 5.06 0.95
N LEU A 56 4.20 3.79 1.28
CA LEU A 56 3.61 2.60 0.63
C LEU A 56 2.56 1.95 1.55
N VAL A 57 1.36 1.74 1.02
CA VAL A 57 0.22 1.12 1.68
C VAL A 57 -0.03 -0.26 1.08
N ASN A 58 0.34 -1.31 1.82
CA ASN A 58 0.10 -2.70 1.49
C ASN A 58 -0.47 -3.45 2.70
N ALA A 59 -1.78 -3.30 2.92
CA ALA A 59 -2.47 -3.73 4.13
C ALA A 59 -3.90 -4.25 3.83
N ASP A 60 -4.77 -4.16 4.83
CA ASP A 60 -6.19 -4.46 4.79
C ASP A 60 -6.97 -3.44 3.95
N LYS A 61 -7.59 -3.92 2.85
CA LYS A 61 -8.18 -3.05 1.82
C LYS A 61 -9.37 -2.23 2.32
N ASP A 62 -10.10 -2.75 3.30
CA ASP A 62 -11.21 -2.09 4.00
C ASP A 62 -10.79 -0.87 4.83
N ASN A 63 -9.49 -0.69 5.06
CA ASN A 63 -8.96 0.43 5.84
C ASN A 63 -8.16 1.45 5.00
N TYR A 64 -7.99 1.22 3.70
CA TYR A 64 -7.17 2.08 2.84
C TYR A 64 -7.65 3.54 2.81
N LEU A 65 -8.95 3.78 2.85
CA LEU A 65 -9.50 5.13 2.92
C LEU A 65 -9.16 5.84 4.23
N ASN A 66 -9.12 5.12 5.35
CA ASN A 66 -8.70 5.68 6.62
C ASN A 66 -7.20 6.02 6.60
N TYR A 67 -6.38 5.13 6.01
CA TYR A 67 -4.97 5.45 5.79
C TYR A 67 -4.80 6.66 4.89
N HIS A 68 -5.56 6.76 3.80
CA HIS A 68 -5.50 7.90 2.89
C HIS A 68 -5.77 9.23 3.60
N ARG A 69 -6.83 9.29 4.42
CA ARG A 69 -7.19 10.48 5.21
C ARG A 69 -6.06 10.95 6.13
N LEU A 70 -5.28 10.04 6.69
CA LEU A 70 -4.17 10.35 7.58
C LEU A 70 -2.90 10.70 6.79
N LEU A 71 -2.54 9.85 5.83
CA LEU A 71 -1.29 9.96 5.07
C LEU A 71 -1.24 11.24 4.23
N ILE A 72 -2.37 11.68 3.66
CA ILE A 72 -2.40 12.92 2.88
C ILE A 72 -2.00 14.15 3.71
N GLY A 73 -2.23 14.14 5.03
CA GLY A 73 -1.77 15.19 5.94
C GLY A 73 -0.31 15.06 6.36
N LEU A 74 0.27 13.85 6.31
CA LEU A 74 1.63 13.54 6.76
C LEU A 74 2.67 13.59 5.64
N VAL A 75 2.28 13.26 4.42
CA VAL A 75 3.12 13.33 3.23
C VAL A 75 3.26 14.80 2.83
N LYS A 76 4.49 15.24 2.51
CA LYS A 76 4.70 16.61 2.03
C LYS A 76 4.03 16.85 0.68
N ILE A 77 3.81 18.11 0.31
CA ILE A 77 3.49 18.46 -1.08
C ILE A 77 4.60 17.90 -1.99
N ASP A 78 4.20 17.39 -3.15
CA ASP A 78 5.01 16.60 -4.10
C ASP A 78 5.48 15.22 -3.61
N GLY A 79 5.16 14.85 -2.37
CA GLY A 79 5.34 13.49 -1.88
C GLY A 79 4.34 12.51 -2.50
N VAL A 80 4.68 11.23 -2.50
CA VAL A 80 3.91 10.18 -3.17
C VAL A 80 3.38 9.16 -2.17
N ILE A 81 2.11 8.81 -2.29
CA ILE A 81 1.50 7.66 -1.63
C ILE A 81 1.28 6.58 -2.68
N ALA A 82 1.72 5.35 -2.42
CA ALA A 82 1.50 4.22 -3.29
C ALA A 82 0.53 3.23 -2.63
N TYR A 83 -0.52 2.82 -3.34
CA TYR A 83 -1.47 1.80 -2.90
C TYR A 83 -1.27 0.52 -3.73
N ASP A 84 -1.00 -0.59 -3.05
CA ASP A 84 -0.82 -1.91 -3.69
C ASP A 84 -2.15 -2.67 -3.85
N ASN A 85 -2.21 -3.51 -4.89
CA ASN A 85 -3.31 -4.37 -5.34
C ASN A 85 -4.61 -3.63 -5.72
N THR A 86 -4.50 -2.48 -6.38
CA THR A 86 -5.66 -1.66 -6.76
C THR A 86 -6.46 -2.19 -7.95
N LEU A 87 -5.95 -3.20 -8.69
CA LEU A 87 -6.71 -3.94 -9.70
C LEU A 87 -7.32 -5.23 -9.15
N TRP A 88 -6.88 -5.67 -7.97
CA TRP A 88 -7.47 -6.74 -7.14
C TRP A 88 -7.86 -8.01 -7.91
N ASN A 89 -6.86 -8.72 -8.42
CA ASN A 89 -6.94 -9.88 -9.29
C ASN A 89 -7.88 -9.65 -10.50
N SER A 90 -7.82 -8.45 -11.08
CA SER A 90 -8.70 -7.95 -12.15
C SER A 90 -10.20 -7.97 -11.82
N SER A 91 -10.58 -8.22 -10.56
CA SER A 91 -11.98 -8.39 -10.17
C SER A 91 -12.77 -7.09 -10.19
N VAL A 92 -12.09 -5.94 -10.16
CA VAL A 92 -12.71 -4.62 -10.29
C VAL A 92 -13.41 -4.43 -11.64
N ALA A 93 -12.93 -5.11 -12.69
CA ALA A 93 -13.54 -5.09 -14.03
C ALA A 93 -14.45 -6.30 -14.30
N ALA A 94 -14.59 -7.22 -13.34
CA ALA A 94 -15.41 -8.42 -13.52
C ALA A 94 -16.91 -8.14 -13.33
N PRO A 95 -17.80 -8.88 -14.03
CA PRO A 95 -19.24 -8.86 -13.78
C PRO A 95 -19.59 -9.18 -12.32
N VAL A 96 -20.74 -8.66 -11.85
CA VAL A 96 -21.19 -8.79 -10.46
C VAL A 96 -21.33 -10.26 -10.02
N ASP A 97 -21.80 -11.10 -10.93
CA ASP A 97 -22.08 -12.52 -10.75
C ASP A 97 -20.88 -13.43 -11.08
N ALA A 98 -19.75 -12.89 -11.53
CA ALA A 98 -18.58 -13.66 -11.90
C ALA A 98 -18.10 -14.55 -10.73
N PRO A 99 -17.75 -15.83 -10.99
CA PRO A 99 -17.23 -16.71 -9.95
C PRO A 99 -15.88 -16.20 -9.46
N MET A 100 -15.75 -16.01 -8.14
CA MET A 100 -14.52 -15.51 -7.52
C MET A 100 -14.35 -16.09 -6.12
N ARG A 101 -13.09 -16.17 -5.67
CA ARG A 101 -12.77 -16.63 -4.32
C ARG A 101 -13.39 -15.70 -3.28
N LYS A 102 -13.84 -16.24 -2.13
CA LYS A 102 -14.50 -15.45 -1.07
C LYS A 102 -13.71 -14.20 -0.65
N TYR A 103 -12.39 -14.31 -0.49
CA TYR A 103 -11.57 -13.16 -0.10
C TYR A 103 -11.46 -12.09 -1.19
N ILE A 104 -11.43 -12.48 -2.47
CA ILE A 104 -11.45 -11.52 -3.58
C ILE A 104 -12.77 -10.76 -3.56
N ARG A 105 -13.90 -11.49 -3.43
CA ARG A 105 -15.24 -10.89 -3.34
C ARG A 105 -15.36 -9.92 -2.17
N TYR A 106 -14.91 -10.33 -0.99
CA TYR A 106 -15.02 -9.52 0.23
C TYR A 106 -14.32 -8.16 0.09
N TYR A 107 -13.08 -8.15 -0.44
CA TYR A 107 -12.31 -6.91 -0.55
C TYR A 107 -12.58 -6.10 -1.82
N ARG A 108 -13.24 -6.69 -2.83
CA ARG A 108 -13.50 -6.05 -4.13
C ARG A 108 -14.20 -4.70 -3.97
N ASP A 109 -15.24 -4.64 -3.15
CA ASP A 109 -16.05 -3.43 -3.03
C ASP A 109 -15.28 -2.30 -2.34
N PHE A 110 -14.42 -2.62 -1.37
CA PHE A 110 -13.51 -1.64 -0.75
C PHE A 110 -12.44 -1.12 -1.73
N VAL A 111 -11.94 -1.98 -2.63
CA VAL A 111 -10.98 -1.54 -3.66
C VAL A 111 -11.67 -0.67 -4.72
N LEU A 112 -12.92 -0.98 -5.09
CA LEU A 112 -13.72 -0.12 -5.97
C LEU A 112 -13.95 1.25 -5.34
N GLU A 113 -14.42 1.29 -4.09
CA GLU A 113 -14.64 2.53 -3.33
C GLU A 113 -13.36 3.35 -3.20
N LEU A 114 -12.23 2.70 -2.92
CA LEU A 114 -10.93 3.34 -2.90
C LEU A 114 -10.59 3.98 -4.24
N ASN A 115 -10.67 3.23 -5.34
CA ASN A 115 -10.28 3.72 -6.65
C ASN A 115 -11.14 4.91 -7.08
N GLU A 116 -12.45 4.87 -6.81
CA GLU A 116 -13.36 6.00 -7.04
C GLU A 116 -12.98 7.21 -6.19
N ALA A 117 -12.72 7.02 -4.89
CA ALA A 117 -12.34 8.10 -3.99
C ALA A 117 -11.01 8.74 -4.39
N LEU A 118 -10.00 7.95 -4.75
CA LEU A 118 -8.70 8.45 -5.20
C LEU A 118 -8.83 9.21 -6.53
N ALA A 119 -9.64 8.73 -7.46
CA ALA A 119 -9.89 9.43 -8.73
C ALA A 119 -10.61 10.76 -8.55
N ALA A 120 -11.43 10.90 -7.50
CA ALA A 120 -12.16 12.12 -7.17
C ALA A 120 -11.39 13.08 -6.23
N ASP A 121 -10.25 12.68 -5.68
CA ASP A 121 -9.52 13.48 -4.69
C ASP A 121 -8.64 14.55 -5.35
N HIS A 122 -9.09 15.80 -5.27
CA HIS A 122 -8.42 16.99 -5.81
C HIS A 122 -7.11 17.36 -5.09
N ARG A 123 -6.73 16.67 -4.02
CA ARG A 123 -5.47 16.90 -3.29
C ARG A 123 -4.31 16.09 -3.87
N ILE A 124 -4.61 15.19 -4.82
CA ILE A 124 -3.61 14.33 -5.45
C ILE A 124 -3.70 14.38 -6.98
N GLU A 125 -2.57 14.11 -7.62
CA GLU A 125 -2.53 13.57 -8.97
C GLU A 125 -2.34 12.06 -8.88
N ILE A 126 -3.11 11.31 -9.67
CA ILE A 126 -3.09 9.85 -9.64
C ILE A 126 -2.64 9.24 -10.97
N CYS A 127 -1.84 8.17 -10.87
CA CYS A 127 -1.56 7.25 -11.96
C CYS A 127 -1.77 5.81 -11.46
N GLN A 128 -2.77 5.11 -12.01
CA GLN A 128 -2.98 3.69 -11.74
C GLN A 128 -2.26 2.84 -12.81
N HIS A 129 -1.26 2.08 -12.39
CA HIS A 129 -0.38 1.33 -13.28
C HIS A 129 -0.62 -0.19 -13.17
N PRO A 130 -0.72 -0.93 -14.29
CA PRO A 130 -1.02 -2.37 -14.29
C PRO A 130 0.23 -3.24 -14.04
N VAL A 131 1.09 -2.82 -13.10
CA VAL A 131 2.21 -3.65 -12.63
C VAL A 131 1.73 -4.52 -11.47
N GLY A 132 2.03 -5.81 -11.53
CA GLY A 132 1.61 -6.78 -10.51
C GLY A 132 0.08 -6.89 -10.46
N ASP A 133 -0.49 -6.67 -9.27
CA ASP A 133 -1.95 -6.66 -9.06
C ASP A 133 -2.55 -5.24 -9.09
N GLY A 134 -1.85 -4.31 -9.73
CA GLY A 134 -2.21 -2.90 -9.83
C GLY A 134 -1.64 -2.05 -8.71
N VAL A 135 -0.98 -0.96 -9.07
CA VAL A 135 -0.46 0.03 -8.11
C VAL A 135 -1.01 1.40 -8.48
N ALA A 136 -1.61 2.10 -7.52
CA ALA A 136 -1.99 3.50 -7.68
C ALA A 136 -0.93 4.39 -7.02
N LEU A 137 -0.27 5.23 -7.82
CA LEU A 137 0.65 6.25 -7.36
C LEU A 137 -0.10 7.58 -7.24
N CYS A 138 -0.12 8.15 -6.04
CA CYS A 138 -0.84 9.37 -5.70
C CYS A 138 0.15 10.44 -5.25
N ARG A 139 0.43 11.44 -6.09
CA ARG A 139 1.30 12.56 -5.75
C ARG A 139 0.48 13.67 -5.10
N ARG A 140 0.82 14.09 -3.89
CA ARG A 140 0.14 15.19 -3.19
C ARG A 140 0.45 16.52 -3.86
N ILE A 141 -0.58 17.36 -4.10
CA ILE A 141 -0.42 18.65 -4.80
C ILE A 141 -0.82 19.89 -3.97
N ASN A 142 -1.47 19.73 -2.82
CA ASN A 142 -1.81 20.81 -1.88
C ASN A 142 -1.94 20.33 -0.43
#